data_AF-A0A427L846-F1
#
_entry.id   AF-A0A427L846-F1
#
_cell.length_a   1.000
_cell.length_b   1.000
_cell.length_c   1.000
_cell.angle_alpha   90.00
_cell.angle_beta   90.00
_cell.angle_gamma   90.00
#
_symmetry.space_group_name_H-M   'P 1'
#
loop_
_entity.id
_entity.type
_entity.pdbx_description
1 polymer ?
#
loop_
_entity_poly.entity_id
_entity_poly.type
_entity_poly.pdbx_seq_one_letter_code
_entity_poly.pdbx_strand_id
1 'polypeptide(L)' 'MNITEQAGTWTLFMGLTKWLSLATAVLILFLTVWFAVGAGFIPAFISGVVLSVAGFFMLRSKSSH' A
#
# COMPACT_ATOMS: atom_id res chain seq x y z
N MET A 1 -23.52 7.55 -25.39
CA MET A 1 -23.69 7.24 -23.95
C MET A 1 -22.70 8.08 -23.17
N ASN A 2 -23.15 8.81 -22.15
CA ASN A 2 -22.24 9.58 -21.28
C ASN A 2 -21.55 8.62 -20.30
N ILE A 3 -20.22 8.64 -20.23
CA ILE A 3 -19.40 7.74 -19.39
C ILE A 3 -18.72 8.42 -18.20
N THR A 4 -19.05 9.69 -17.93
CA THR A 4 -18.35 10.48 -16.90
C THR A 4 -18.40 9.83 -15.52
N GLU A 5 -19.56 9.35 -15.09
CA GLU A 5 -19.73 8.67 -13.80
C GLU A 5 -18.92 7.36 -13.69
N GLN A 6 -18.87 6.61 -14.80
CA GLN A 6 -18.12 5.34 -14.87
C GLN A 6 -16.60 5.61 -14.85
N ALA A 7 -16.15 6.66 -15.55
CA ALA A 7 -14.75 7.09 -15.54
C ALA A 7 -14.30 7.60 -14.16
N GLY A 8 -15.18 8.33 -13.45
CA GLY A 8 -14.94 8.77 -12.08
C GLY A 8 -14.80 7.59 -11.12
N THR A 9 -15.74 6.65 -11.19
CA THR A 9 -15.72 5.42 -10.37
C THR A 9 -14.47 4.58 -10.65
N TRP A 10 -14.09 4.44 -11.92
CA TRP A 10 -12.88 3.72 -12.31
C TRP A 10 -11.62 4.34 -11.71
N THR A 11 -11.49 5.66 -11.78
CA THR A 11 -10.34 6.38 -11.23
C THR A 11 -10.25 6.20 -9.71
N LEU A 12 -11.40 6.27 -9.01
CA LEU A 12 -11.47 5.99 -7.58
C LEU A 12 -11.04 4.56 -7.25
N PHE A 13 -11.59 3.56 -7.95
CA PHE A 13 -11.26 2.16 -7.75
C PHE A 13 -9.76 1.92 -7.93
N MET A 14 -9.17 2.43 -9.01
CA MET A 14 -7.74 2.31 -9.26
C MET A 14 -6.89 2.96 -8.17
N GLY A 15 -7.31 4.13 -7.67
CA GLY A 15 -6.68 4.77 -6.51
C GLY A 15 -6.76 3.92 -5.25
N LEU A 16 -7.93 3.36 -4.94
CA LEU A 16 -8.14 2.51 -3.78
C LEU A 16 -7.31 1.23 -3.85
N THR A 17 -7.38 0.48 -4.96
CA THR A 17 -6.62 -0.77 -5.14
C THR A 17 -5.12 -0.51 -4.95
N LYS A 18 -4.60 0.57 -5.53
CA LYS A 18 -3.20 0.95 -5.40
C LYS A 18 -2.76 1.13 -3.94
N TRP A 19 -3.51 1.89 -3.14
CA TRP A 19 -3.14 2.17 -1.75
C TRP A 19 -3.47 1.02 -0.80
N LEU A 20 -4.59 0.32 -1.01
CA LEU A 20 -5.00 -0.82 -0.19
C LEU A 20 -4.08 -2.03 -0.40
N SER A 21 -3.57 -2.25 -1.62
CA SER A 21 -2.57 -3.31 -1.85
C SER A 21 -1.27 -3.04 -1.07
N LEU A 22 -0.81 -1.79 -1.00
CA LEU A 22 0.36 -1.43 -0.17
C LEU A 22 0.07 -1.66 1.31
N ALA A 23 -1.07 -1.19 1.82
CA ALA A 23 -1.46 -1.38 3.22
C ALA A 23 -1.53 -2.87 3.58
N THR A 24 -2.09 -3.69 2.69
CA THR A 24 -2.18 -5.14 2.87
C THR A 24 -0.79 -5.78 2.91
N ALA A 25 0.11 -5.41 2.00
CA ALA A 25 1.48 -5.93 1.99
C ALA A 25 2.26 -5.57 3.27
N VAL A 26 2.13 -4.32 3.75
CA VAL A 26 2.74 -3.86 5.01
C VAL A 26 2.19 -4.63 6.21
N LEU A 27 0.87 -4.84 6.27
CA LEU A 27 0.22 -5.58 7.35
C LEU A 27 0.69 -7.04 7.37
N ILE A 28 0.73 -7.70 6.20
CA ILE A 28 1.22 -9.08 6.10
C ILE A 28 2.66 -9.17 6.58
N LEU A 29 3.56 -8.32 6.07
CA LEU A 29 4.97 -8.31 6.50
C LEU A 29 5.09 -8.14 8.02
N PHE A 30 4.40 -7.14 8.57
CA PHE A 30 4.42 -6.84 9.99
C PHE A 30 3.97 -8.04 10.84
N LEU A 31 2.82 -8.64 10.50
CA LEU A 31 2.30 -9.80 11.23
C LEU A 31 3.20 -11.04 11.07
N THR A 32 3.79 -11.25 9.88
CA THR A 32 4.74 -12.34 9.64
C THR A 32 6.00 -12.19 10.49
N VAL A 33 6.61 -11.01 10.51
CA VAL A 33 7.84 -10.77 11.29
C VAL A 33 7.55 -10.86 12.80
N TRP A 34 6.39 -10.36 13.24
CA TRP A 34 6.02 -10.40 14.65
C TRP A 34 5.71 -11.83 15.10
N PHE A 35 4.77 -12.52 14.44
CA PHE A 35 4.21 -13.77 14.95
C PHE A 35 4.82 -15.03 14.33
N ALA A 36 5.10 -15.02 13.03
CA ALA A 36 5.57 -16.23 12.34
C ALA A 36 7.09 -16.41 12.46
N VAL A 37 7.87 -15.33 12.39
CA VAL A 37 9.32 -15.36 12.59
C VAL A 37 9.70 -15.31 14.08
N GLY A 38 8.90 -14.64 14.90
CA GLY A 38 9.17 -14.48 16.34
C GLY A 38 10.28 -13.48 16.64
N ALA A 39 10.59 -12.56 15.73
CA ALA A 39 11.62 -11.52 15.92
C ALA A 39 11.20 -10.43 16.94
N GLY A 40 9.94 -10.45 17.39
CA GLY A 40 9.37 -9.48 18.32
C GLY A 40 8.83 -8.23 17.62
N PHE A 41 8.25 -7.33 18.42
CA PHE A 41 7.53 -6.16 17.92
C PHE A 41 8.43 -5.16 17.18
N ILE A 42 9.62 -4.87 17.72
CA ILE A 42 10.47 -3.80 17.20
C ILE A 42 10.98 -4.10 15.76
N PRO A 43 11.53 -5.29 15.45
CA PRO A 43 11.90 -5.61 14.07
C PRO A 43 10.70 -5.65 13.11
N ALA A 44 9.54 -6.13 13.59
CA ALA A 44 8.30 -6.11 12.81
C ALA A 44 7.88 -4.68 12.47
N PHE A 45 7.87 -3.78 13.44
CA PHE A 45 7.51 -2.38 13.25
C PHE A 45 8.47 -1.67 12.28
N ILE A 46 9.78 -1.83 12.46
CA ILE A 46 10.78 -1.21 11.58
C ILE A 46 10.61 -1.70 10.14
N SER A 47 10.50 -3.01 9.93
CA SER A 47 10.31 -3.58 8.59
C SER A 47 9.01 -3.12 7.92
N GLY A 48 7.90 -3.04 8.69
CA GLY A 48 6.64 -2.47 8.22
C GLY A 48 6.76 -1.00 7.82
N VAL A 49 7.43 -0.17 8.63
CA VAL A 49 7.69 1.26 8.32
C VAL A 49 8.53 1.40 7.06
N VAL A 50 9.61 0.62 6.93
CA VAL A 50 10.49 0.65 5.75
C VAL A 50 9.71 0.31 4.48
N LEU A 51 8.92 -0.77 4.49
CA LEU A 51 8.10 -1.14 3.33
C LEU A 51 7.03 -0.08 3.02
N SER A 52 6.39 0.48 4.05
CA SER A 52 5.38 1.52 3.87
C SER A 52 5.96 2.78 3.22
N VAL A 53 7.11 3.27 3.72
CA VAL A 53 7.77 4.46 3.18
C VAL A 53 8.29 4.22 1.76
N ALA A 54 8.97 3.09 1.53
CA ALA A 54 9.46 2.73 0.21
C ALA A 54 8.30 2.59 -0.80
N GLY A 55 7.25 1.86 -0.43
CA GLY A 55 6.05 1.69 -1.24
C GLY A 55 5.33 3.00 -1.52
N PHE A 56 5.24 3.90 -0.53
CA PHE A 56 4.66 5.23 -0.74
C PHE A 56 5.40 6.01 -1.82
N PHE A 57 6.73 6.08 -1.76
CA PHE A 57 7.52 6.80 -2.77
C PHE A 57 7.50 6.12 -4.14
N MET A 58 7.47 4.79 -4.20
CA MET A 58 7.36 4.03 -5.46
C MET A 58 6.00 4.21 -6.12
N LEU A 59 4.92 4.24 -5.31
CA LEU A 59 3.57 4.37 -5.81
C LEU A 59 3.17 5.83 -6.03
N ARG A 60 3.84 6.81 -5.42
CA ARG A 60 3.50 8.22 -5.63
C ARG A 60 3.62 8.55 -7.13
N SER A 61 2.50 8.93 -7.75
CA SER A 61 2.51 9.33 -9.15
C SER A 61 3.46 10.52 -9.30
N LYS A 62 4.37 10.48 -10.28
CA LYS A 62 4.99 11.72 -10.76
C LYS A 62 3.92 12.52 -11.50
N SER A 63 3.98 13.85 -11.39
CA SER A 63 3.27 14.72 -12.32
C SER A 63 3.78 14.38 -13.72
N SER A 64 2.90 14.00 -14.63
CA SER A 64 3.25 14.03 -16.05
C SER A 64 3.53 15.49 -16.38
N HIS A 65 4.75 15.79 -16.80
CA HIS A 65 5.03 17.02 -17.54
C HIS A 65 4.38 16.95 -18.91
#